data_AF-A0A9Q0VRG2-F1
#
_entry.id   AF-A0A9Q0VRG2-F1
#
_cell.length_a   1.000
_cell.length_b   1.000
_cell.length_c   1.000
_cell.angle_alpha   90.00
_cell.angle_beta   90.00
_cell.angle_gamma   90.00
#
_symmetry.space_group_name_H-M   'P 1'
#
loop_
_entity.id
_entity.type
_entity.pdbx_description
1 polymer ?
#
loop_
_entity_poly.entity_id
_entity_poly.type
_entity_poly.pdbx_seq_one_letter_code
_entity_poly.pdbx_strand_id
1 'polypeptide(L)'
;MPFEESGSSSNLYYSFEVAGAHIIMLGSYTDYDEHSDQYNWLKADVAKVDRKKTPWLLVLFHVPWYNSNEAHQGEGDRMMAAMEPLLHAASVDIVLAGHVHAYERTERVNNGKLDPCGAVHITIGDGGNREGLANRYKNPQPAWSVFREASFGHGELKLANSTHAYWSWHRNDDDEPVRSDQVWITSLQSSGCIAEKKDELRKILT
;
A
#
# COMPACT_ATOMS: atom_id res chain seq x y z
N MET A 1 18.51 5.08 4.39
CA MET A 1 17.15 4.96 4.94
C MET A 1 17.03 5.99 6.05
N PRO A 2 16.14 6.99 5.95
CA PRO A 2 16.04 8.07 6.94
C PRO A 2 15.32 7.64 8.23
N PHE A 3 15.78 6.56 8.87
CA PHE A 3 15.09 5.97 10.02
C PHE A 3 15.28 6.77 11.31
N GLU A 4 16.45 7.38 11.50
CA GLU A 4 16.71 8.26 12.64
C GLU A 4 15.87 9.53 12.55
N GLU A 5 15.77 10.12 11.36
CA GLU A 5 14.98 11.33 11.08
C GLU A 5 13.47 11.09 11.25
N SER A 6 13.00 9.87 10.95
CA SER A 6 11.61 9.47 11.20
C SER A 6 11.33 9.05 12.65
N GLY A 7 12.33 9.08 13.53
CA GLY A 7 12.22 8.65 14.92
C GLY A 7 11.96 7.15 15.09
N SER A 8 12.38 6.34 14.11
CA SER A 8 12.37 4.88 14.20
C SER A 8 13.64 4.38 14.90
N SER A 9 13.57 3.22 15.56
CA SER A 9 14.72 2.53 16.13
C SER A 9 15.40 1.56 15.15
N SER A 10 14.87 1.40 13.93
CA SER A 10 15.31 0.38 12.98
C SER A 10 15.30 0.87 11.54
N ASN A 11 16.26 0.43 10.73
CA ASN A 11 16.26 0.68 9.29
C ASN A 11 15.26 -0.19 8.51
N LEU A 12 14.55 -1.11 9.18
CA LEU A 12 13.53 -1.97 8.58
C LEU A 12 12.17 -1.28 8.40
N TYR A 13 11.89 -0.25 9.19
CA TYR A 13 10.67 0.54 9.11
C TYR A 13 10.97 2.01 9.43
N TYR A 14 10.51 2.93 8.59
CA TYR A 14 10.81 4.36 8.68
C TYR A 14 9.85 5.14 7.78
N SER A 15 9.83 6.46 7.91
CA SER A 15 9.00 7.32 7.07
C SER A 15 9.81 8.48 6.49
N PHE A 16 9.26 9.12 5.46
CA PHE A 16 9.80 10.36 4.92
C PHE A 16 8.72 11.11 4.15
N GLU A 17 8.91 12.42 4.02
CA GLU A 17 8.03 13.26 3.22
C GLU A 17 8.71 13.66 1.91
N VAL A 18 7.98 13.58 0.80
CA VAL A 18 8.45 14.05 -0.51
C VAL A 18 7.29 14.49 -1.36
N ALA A 19 7.41 15.66 -2.00
CA ALA A 19 6.45 16.16 -3.00
C ALA A 19 4.96 16.12 -2.56
N GLY A 20 4.66 16.40 -1.29
CA GLY A 20 3.30 16.39 -0.75
C GLY A 20 2.76 14.99 -0.39
N ALA A 21 3.63 13.98 -0.32
CA ALA A 21 3.33 12.67 0.24
C ALA A 21 4.10 12.43 1.53
N HIS A 22 3.44 11.82 2.51
CA HIS A 22 4.06 11.15 3.64
C HIS A 22 4.13 9.66 3.30
N ILE A 23 5.33 9.11 3.28
CA ILE A 23 5.60 7.74 2.83
C ILE A 23 6.10 6.94 4.02
N ILE A 24 5.41 5.85 4.34
CA ILE A 24 5.74 4.94 5.44
C ILE A 24 6.24 3.63 4.85
N MET A 25 7.43 3.21 5.24
CA MET A 25 8.02 1.92 4.93
C MET A 25 7.86 1.02 6.14
N LEU A 26 7.21 -0.13 5.99
CA LEU A 26 7.00 -1.13 7.04
C LEU A 26 7.78 -2.42 6.73
N GLY A 27 8.24 -3.07 7.79
CA GLY A 27 8.95 -4.34 7.74
C GLY A 27 7.99 -5.52 7.89
N SER A 28 7.82 -6.30 6.82
CA SER A 28 7.04 -7.56 6.86
C SER A 28 7.74 -8.69 7.63
N TYR A 29 9.05 -8.58 7.89
CA TYR A 29 9.89 -9.62 8.49
C TYR A 29 10.52 -9.20 9.83
N THR A 30 9.86 -8.28 10.53
CA THR A 30 10.19 -7.89 11.90
C THR A 30 8.89 -7.88 12.70
N ASP A 31 8.98 -7.88 14.03
CA ASP A 31 7.78 -7.85 14.88
C ASP A 31 6.87 -6.66 14.50
N TYR A 32 5.58 -6.95 14.35
CA TYR A 32 4.56 -6.02 13.89
C TYR A 32 3.26 -6.10 14.72
N ASP A 33 3.22 -6.93 15.74
CA ASP A 33 2.08 -7.00 16.65
C ASP A 33 1.92 -5.69 17.45
N GLU A 34 0.79 -5.54 18.13
CA GLU A 34 0.42 -4.32 18.86
C GLU A 34 1.39 -3.90 19.98
N HIS A 35 2.28 -4.80 20.41
CA HIS A 35 3.31 -4.54 21.42
C HIS A 35 4.70 -4.30 20.81
N SER A 36 4.87 -4.55 19.51
CA SER A 36 6.15 -4.37 18.82
C SER A 36 6.60 -2.91 18.75
N ASP A 37 7.91 -2.70 18.67
CA ASP A 37 8.50 -1.38 18.45
C ASP A 37 8.01 -0.76 17.13
N GLN A 38 7.85 -1.58 16.08
CA GLN A 38 7.33 -1.13 14.78
C GLN A 38 5.91 -0.59 14.88
N TYR A 39 5.00 -1.30 15.57
CA TYR A 39 3.61 -0.87 15.69
C TYR A 39 3.49 0.40 16.55
N ASN A 40 4.26 0.48 17.63
CA ASN A 40 4.30 1.67 18.48
C ASN A 40 4.88 2.88 17.73
N TRP A 41 5.94 2.67 16.93
CA TRP A 41 6.47 3.70 16.04
C TRP A 41 5.44 4.13 14.99
N LEU A 42 4.75 3.19 14.34
CA LEU A 42 3.73 3.48 13.33
C LEU A 42 2.59 4.35 13.89
N LYS A 43 2.09 4.05 15.10
CA LYS A 43 1.11 4.91 15.78
C LYS A 43 1.65 6.33 15.96
N ALA A 44 2.89 6.45 16.45
CA ALA A 44 3.51 7.76 16.69
C ALA A 44 3.78 8.53 15.39
N ASP A 45 4.10 7.85 14.30
CA ASP A 45 4.34 8.44 12.98
C ASP A 45 3.03 8.93 12.35
N VAL A 46 2.00 8.09 12.32
CA VAL A 46 0.65 8.43 11.82
C VAL A 46 0.06 9.63 12.57
N ALA A 47 0.27 9.71 13.89
CA ALA A 47 -0.21 10.83 14.71
C ALA A 47 0.40 12.18 14.33
N LYS A 48 1.57 12.20 13.66
CA LYS A 48 2.27 13.42 13.22
C LYS A 48 1.87 13.88 11.82
N VAL A 49 1.15 13.05 11.06
CA VAL A 49 0.81 13.35 9.66
C VAL A 49 -0.13 14.55 9.59
N ASP A 50 0.36 15.66 9.02
CA ASP A 50 -0.47 16.81 8.65
C ASP A 50 -0.90 16.70 7.19
N ARG A 51 -2.14 16.28 6.96
CA ARG A 51 -2.68 16.11 5.60
C ARG A 51 -2.85 17.41 4.81
N LYS A 52 -2.70 18.59 5.43
CA LYS A 52 -2.60 19.85 4.68
C LYS A 52 -1.23 20.04 4.05
N LYS A 53 -0.18 19.50 4.67
CA LYS A 53 1.21 19.53 4.18
C LYS A 53 1.48 18.34 3.26
N THR A 54 1.03 17.15 3.66
CA THR A 54 1.17 15.90 2.91
C THR A 54 -0.20 15.28 2.65
N PRO A 55 -0.96 15.76 1.63
CA PRO A 55 -2.29 15.23 1.32
C PRO A 55 -2.30 13.73 1.03
N TRP A 56 -1.20 13.21 0.47
CA TRP A 56 -1.03 11.79 0.18
C TRP A 56 -0.37 11.05 1.33
N LEU A 57 -0.97 9.95 1.76
CA LEU A 57 -0.39 9.01 2.71
C LEU A 57 -0.19 7.67 2.02
N LEU A 58 1.07 7.28 1.81
CA LEU A 58 1.45 6.04 1.13
C LEU A 58 2.12 5.10 2.11
N VAL A 59 1.83 3.80 2.00
CA VAL A 59 2.48 2.76 2.80
C VAL A 59 3.11 1.73 1.86
N LEU A 60 4.32 1.29 2.20
CA LEU A 60 5.03 0.26 1.45
C LEU A 60 5.51 -0.83 2.40
N PHE A 61 5.39 -2.07 1.97
CA PHE A 61 5.96 -3.24 2.65
C PHE A 61 6.20 -4.37 1.65
N HIS A 62 6.84 -5.46 2.07
CA HIS A 62 7.23 -6.50 1.12
C HIS A 62 6.09 -7.47 0.78
N VAL A 63 5.43 -8.06 1.79
CA VAL A 63 4.45 -9.13 1.62
C VAL A 63 3.04 -8.57 1.44
N PRO A 64 2.35 -8.77 0.29
CA PRO A 64 1.04 -8.20 0.03
C PRO A 64 -0.05 -8.79 0.94
N TRP A 65 -0.97 -7.94 1.40
CA TRP A 65 -2.14 -8.35 2.19
C TRP A 65 -3.27 -8.86 1.30
N TYR A 66 -3.51 -8.17 0.19
CA TYR A 66 -4.49 -8.54 -0.82
C TYR A 66 -3.78 -9.18 -2.01
N ASN A 67 -3.89 -10.50 -2.09
CA ASN A 67 -3.21 -11.30 -3.11
C ASN A 67 -4.17 -12.37 -3.66
N SER A 68 -4.48 -12.30 -4.95
CA SER A 68 -5.31 -13.32 -5.63
C SER A 68 -4.47 -14.34 -6.40
N ASN A 69 -3.15 -14.20 -6.43
CA ASN A 69 -2.22 -15.18 -6.98
C ASN A 69 -2.14 -16.42 -6.07
N GLU A 70 -2.00 -17.63 -6.61
CA GLU A 70 -1.85 -18.84 -5.78
C GLU A 70 -0.53 -18.87 -4.99
N ALA A 71 0.51 -18.13 -5.43
CA ALA A 71 1.75 -17.97 -4.70
C ALA A 71 1.56 -17.12 -3.44
N HIS A 72 2.25 -17.48 -2.35
CA HIS A 72 2.33 -16.70 -1.10
C HIS A 72 0.98 -16.42 -0.43
N GLN A 73 0.06 -17.39 -0.51
CA GLN A 73 -1.26 -17.28 0.09
C GLN A 73 -1.21 -17.31 1.62
N GLY A 74 -1.79 -16.30 2.24
CA GLY A 74 -1.91 -16.16 3.70
C GLY A 74 -0.66 -15.63 4.41
N GLU A 75 0.44 -15.36 3.69
CA GLU A 75 1.69 -14.88 4.32
C GLU A 75 1.53 -13.48 4.95
N GLY A 76 0.69 -12.62 4.35
CA GLY A 76 0.42 -11.27 4.85
C GLY A 76 -0.68 -11.18 5.92
N ASP A 77 -1.46 -12.24 6.14
CA ASP A 77 -2.72 -12.19 6.90
C ASP A 77 -2.54 -11.68 8.34
N ARG A 78 -1.45 -12.09 9.01
CA ARG A 78 -1.17 -11.68 10.39
C ARG A 78 -0.80 -10.20 10.50
N MET A 79 -0.01 -9.70 9.55
CA MET A 79 0.38 -8.29 9.53
C MET A 79 -0.83 -7.43 9.14
N MET A 80 -1.65 -7.87 8.18
CA MET A 80 -2.92 -7.24 7.83
C MET A 80 -3.84 -7.13 9.06
N ALA A 81 -4.07 -8.24 9.77
CA ALA A 81 -4.92 -8.24 10.96
C ALA A 81 -4.43 -7.29 12.07
N ALA A 82 -3.11 -7.13 12.21
CA ALA A 82 -2.52 -6.23 13.21
C ALA A 82 -2.58 -4.75 12.78
N MET A 83 -2.28 -4.44 11.52
CA MET A 83 -1.98 -3.07 11.09
C MET A 83 -3.05 -2.44 10.18
N GLU A 84 -3.86 -3.22 9.47
CA GLU A 84 -4.92 -2.69 8.60
C GLU A 84 -5.88 -1.75 9.35
N PRO A 85 -6.34 -2.05 10.58
CA PRO A 85 -7.23 -1.13 11.30
C PRO A 85 -6.62 0.26 11.51
N LEU A 86 -5.34 0.34 11.89
CA LEU A 86 -4.65 1.62 12.08
C LEU A 86 -4.45 2.36 10.75
N LEU A 87 -4.03 1.66 9.70
CA LEU A 87 -3.82 2.26 8.38
C LEU A 87 -5.13 2.72 7.73
N HIS A 88 -6.20 1.97 7.91
CA HIS A 88 -7.54 2.35 7.45
C HIS A 88 -8.03 3.59 8.20
N ALA A 89 -7.92 3.61 9.54
CA ALA A 89 -8.30 4.77 10.36
C ALA A 89 -7.47 6.02 9.99
N ALA A 90 -6.19 5.84 9.65
CA ALA A 90 -5.30 6.90 9.14
C ALA A 90 -5.66 7.38 7.73
N SER A 91 -6.59 6.71 7.03
CA SER A 91 -6.98 6.97 5.65
C SER A 91 -5.76 6.96 4.71
N VAL A 92 -4.99 5.88 4.76
CA VAL A 92 -3.92 5.58 3.79
C VAL A 92 -4.52 5.51 2.38
N ASP A 93 -3.90 6.23 1.45
CA ASP A 93 -4.39 6.35 0.08
C ASP A 93 -4.05 5.10 -0.76
N ILE A 94 -2.79 4.68 -0.70
CA ILE A 94 -2.21 3.63 -1.54
C ILE A 94 -1.25 2.79 -0.69
N VAL A 95 -1.31 1.47 -0.88
CA VAL A 95 -0.35 0.50 -0.35
C VAL A 95 0.38 -0.15 -1.52
N LEU A 96 1.72 -0.12 -1.50
CA LEU A 96 2.54 -0.82 -2.48
C LEU A 96 3.23 -2.03 -1.82
N ALA A 97 3.16 -3.17 -2.48
CA ALA A 97 3.83 -4.39 -2.05
C ALA A 97 4.58 -5.07 -3.20
N GLY A 98 5.51 -5.97 -2.87
CA GLY A 98 6.23 -6.78 -3.84
C GLY A 98 5.92 -8.26 -3.64
N HIS A 99 6.99 -9.04 -3.45
CA HIS A 99 6.97 -10.45 -3.03
C HIS A 99 6.35 -11.44 -4.03
N VAL A 100 5.09 -11.26 -4.41
CA VAL A 100 4.46 -12.05 -5.47
C VAL A 100 5.01 -11.58 -6.81
N HIS A 101 5.57 -12.51 -7.60
CA HIS A 101 6.22 -12.21 -8.88
C HIS A 101 5.21 -12.01 -10.01
N ALA A 102 4.33 -11.04 -9.84
CA ALA A 102 3.31 -10.62 -10.79
C ALA A 102 2.82 -9.20 -10.43
N TYR A 103 2.04 -8.62 -11.32
CA TYR A 103 1.31 -7.38 -11.06
C TYR A 103 -0.13 -7.67 -10.64
N GLU A 104 -0.61 -6.95 -9.62
CA GLU A 104 -2.03 -6.94 -9.23
C GLU A 104 -2.41 -5.59 -8.61
N ARG A 105 -3.57 -5.06 -8.99
CA ARG A 105 -4.15 -3.85 -8.40
C ARG A 105 -5.55 -4.16 -7.88
N THR A 106 -5.87 -3.61 -6.72
CA THR A 106 -7.20 -3.72 -6.12
C THR A 106 -8.08 -2.50 -6.43
N GLU A 107 -9.39 -2.66 -6.27
CA GLU A 107 -10.26 -1.53 -5.89
C GLU A 107 -9.87 -1.01 -4.50
N ARG A 108 -10.48 0.08 -4.04
CA ARG A 108 -10.41 0.43 -2.63
C ARG A 108 -11.03 -0.67 -1.76
N VAL A 109 -10.25 -1.18 -0.81
CA VAL A 109 -10.58 -2.39 -0.06
C VAL A 109 -10.20 -2.23 1.42
N ASN A 110 -10.97 -2.87 2.28
CA ASN A 110 -10.71 -2.96 3.72
C ASN A 110 -11.35 -4.25 4.25
N ASN A 111 -10.62 -5.02 5.06
CA ASN A 111 -11.10 -6.27 5.67
C ASN A 111 -11.82 -7.21 4.68
N GLY A 112 -11.14 -7.49 3.56
CA GLY A 112 -11.68 -8.38 2.50
C GLY A 112 -12.83 -7.82 1.66
N LYS A 113 -13.30 -6.58 1.88
CA LYS A 113 -14.49 -6.02 1.22
C LYS A 113 -14.19 -4.70 0.51
N LEU A 114 -14.95 -4.43 -0.54
CA LEU A 114 -14.93 -3.13 -1.21
C LEU A 114 -15.32 -2.03 -0.22
N ASP A 115 -14.51 -0.99 -0.12
CA ASP A 115 -14.69 0.12 0.81
C ASP A 115 -14.19 1.40 0.13
N PRO A 116 -15.06 2.38 -0.21
CA PRO A 116 -14.65 3.65 -0.81
C PRO A 116 -13.64 4.46 0.01
N CYS A 117 -13.49 4.17 1.30
CA CYS A 117 -12.51 4.77 2.19
C CYS A 117 -11.32 3.86 2.50
N GLY A 118 -11.25 2.65 1.91
CA GLY A 118 -10.10 1.74 1.98
C GLY A 118 -8.95 2.18 1.09
N ALA A 119 -7.76 1.62 1.31
CA ALA A 119 -6.60 1.89 0.46
C ALA A 119 -6.71 1.16 -0.89
N VAL A 120 -6.07 1.70 -1.92
CA VAL A 120 -5.77 0.94 -3.13
C VAL A 120 -4.50 0.14 -2.87
N HIS A 121 -4.56 -1.18 -2.94
CA HIS A 121 -3.40 -2.05 -2.82
C HIS A 121 -2.87 -2.40 -4.21
N ILE A 122 -1.56 -2.28 -4.39
CA ILE A 122 -0.86 -2.63 -5.63
C ILE A 122 0.31 -3.54 -5.29
N THR A 123 0.27 -4.75 -5.83
CA THR A 123 1.38 -5.69 -5.86
C THR A 123 2.18 -5.42 -7.15
N ILE A 124 3.45 -5.07 -6.98
CA ILE A 124 4.42 -4.72 -8.04
C ILE A 124 5.73 -5.49 -7.82
N GLY A 125 5.63 -6.80 -7.60
CA GLY A 125 6.76 -7.71 -7.33
C GLY A 125 7.39 -8.31 -8.59
N ASP A 126 7.00 -7.81 -9.75
CA ASP A 126 7.30 -8.29 -11.11
C ASP A 126 8.58 -7.68 -11.71
N GLY A 127 9.58 -7.38 -10.89
CA GLY A 127 10.80 -6.69 -11.31
C GLY A 127 11.83 -7.51 -12.11
N GLY A 128 11.50 -8.73 -12.58
CA GLY A 128 12.41 -9.52 -13.41
C GLY A 128 13.36 -10.47 -12.67
N ASN A 129 13.01 -10.92 -11.45
CA ASN A 129 13.86 -11.82 -10.69
C ASN A 129 13.95 -13.23 -11.35
N ARG A 130 15.01 -13.98 -11.01
CA ARG A 130 15.34 -15.28 -11.61
C ARG A 130 14.37 -16.42 -11.26
N GLU A 131 13.51 -16.25 -10.25
CA GLU A 131 12.56 -17.30 -9.83
C GLU A 131 11.38 -17.40 -10.81
N GLY A 132 11.22 -16.39 -11.68
CA GLY A 132 10.20 -16.36 -12.72
C GLY A 132 8.86 -15.82 -12.21
N LEU A 133 7.90 -15.76 -13.13
CA LEU A 133 6.57 -15.20 -12.90
C LEU A 133 5.65 -16.17 -12.16
N ALA A 134 4.82 -15.62 -11.28
CA ALA A 134 3.75 -16.34 -10.61
C ALA A 134 2.49 -16.35 -11.49
N ASN A 135 2.31 -17.41 -12.29
CA ASN A 135 1.31 -17.43 -13.38
C ASN A 135 -0.10 -17.89 -12.98
N ARG A 136 -0.33 -18.31 -11.74
CA ARG A 136 -1.60 -18.92 -11.31
C ARG A 136 -2.37 -17.99 -10.39
N TYR A 137 -3.66 -17.84 -10.65
CA TYR A 137 -4.54 -16.98 -9.88
C TYR A 137 -5.81 -17.73 -9.46
N LYS A 138 -6.35 -17.34 -8.30
CA LYS A 138 -7.67 -17.77 -7.84
C LYS A 138 -8.73 -17.47 -8.88
N ASN A 139 -9.63 -18.44 -9.09
CA ASN A 139 -10.80 -18.32 -9.96
C ASN A 139 -12.08 -18.70 -9.18
N PRO A 140 -13.15 -17.89 -9.26
CA PRO A 140 -13.24 -16.62 -9.99
C PRO A 140 -12.35 -15.51 -9.38
N GLN A 141 -12.09 -14.45 -10.16
CA GLN A 141 -11.40 -13.26 -9.68
C GLN A 141 -12.18 -12.64 -8.50
N PRO A 142 -11.55 -12.42 -7.33
CA PRO A 142 -12.20 -11.73 -6.22
C PRO A 142 -12.64 -10.33 -6.65
N ALA A 143 -13.81 -9.86 -6.19
CA ALA A 143 -14.36 -8.58 -6.59
C ALA A 143 -13.47 -7.36 -6.27
N TRP A 144 -12.60 -7.48 -5.26
CA TRP A 144 -11.63 -6.44 -4.91
C TRP A 144 -10.40 -6.42 -5.82
N SER A 145 -10.11 -7.48 -6.57
CA SER A 145 -9.00 -7.53 -7.53
C SER A 145 -9.52 -7.00 -8.86
N VAL A 146 -9.00 -5.88 -9.35
CA VAL A 146 -9.51 -5.24 -10.59
C VAL A 146 -8.65 -5.52 -11.80
N PHE A 147 -7.35 -5.63 -11.61
CA PHE A 147 -6.41 -5.97 -12.65
C PHE A 147 -5.32 -6.86 -12.07
N ARG A 148 -4.95 -7.91 -12.80
CA ARG A 148 -3.89 -8.84 -12.41
C ARG A 148 -3.27 -9.45 -13.66
N GLU A 149 -1.94 -9.46 -13.73
CA GLU A 149 -1.22 -10.00 -14.87
C GLU A 149 0.17 -10.51 -14.44
N ALA A 150 0.54 -11.68 -14.96
CA ALA A 150 1.86 -12.26 -14.76
C ALA A 150 2.74 -11.88 -15.96
N SER A 151 3.29 -10.67 -15.90
CA SER A 151 4.29 -10.12 -16.83
C SER A 151 5.31 -9.36 -16.02
N PHE A 152 6.56 -9.28 -16.48
CA PHE A 152 7.54 -8.39 -15.84
C PHE A 152 7.27 -6.94 -16.23
N GLY A 153 7.56 -6.01 -15.32
CA GLY A 153 7.24 -4.61 -15.54
C GLY A 153 7.69 -3.68 -14.41
N HIS A 154 7.18 -2.45 -14.48
CA HIS A 154 7.35 -1.45 -13.44
C HIS A 154 6.15 -0.49 -13.40
N GLY A 155 5.99 0.18 -12.26
CA GLY A 155 4.93 1.16 -12.06
C GLY A 155 5.45 2.61 -11.99
N GLU A 156 4.61 3.54 -12.42
CA GLU A 156 4.81 4.97 -12.27
C GLU A 156 3.65 5.58 -11.48
N LEU A 157 3.97 6.26 -10.38
CA LEU A 157 3.01 7.07 -9.62
C LEU A 157 3.29 8.55 -9.83
N LYS A 158 2.33 9.26 -10.44
CA LYS A 158 2.40 10.72 -10.63
C LYS A 158 1.38 11.41 -9.73
N LEU A 159 1.86 12.05 -8.66
CA LEU A 159 1.03 12.92 -7.83
C LEU A 159 0.76 14.23 -8.59
N ALA A 160 -0.44 14.38 -9.16
CA ALA A 160 -0.75 15.55 -9.99
C ALA A 160 -1.05 16.79 -9.13
N ASN A 161 -1.73 16.60 -8.00
CA ASN A 161 -2.04 17.63 -7.01
C ASN A 161 -2.49 16.98 -5.68
N SER A 162 -3.07 17.75 -4.77
CA SER A 162 -3.56 17.26 -3.47
C SER A 162 -4.78 16.33 -3.53
N THR A 163 -5.41 16.16 -4.70
CA THR A 163 -6.65 15.39 -4.86
C THR A 163 -6.52 14.26 -5.85
N HIS A 164 -5.66 14.35 -6.86
CA HIS A 164 -5.52 13.33 -7.90
C HIS A 164 -4.07 12.87 -8.07
N ALA A 165 -3.90 11.55 -8.10
CA ALA A 165 -2.69 10.88 -8.52
C ALA A 165 -3.01 9.98 -9.70
N TYR A 166 -2.06 9.80 -10.60
CA TYR A 166 -2.18 8.91 -11.73
C TYR A 166 -1.19 7.77 -11.59
N TRP A 167 -1.71 6.55 -11.58
CA TRP A 167 -0.94 5.33 -11.57
C TRP A 167 -0.94 4.73 -12.98
N SER A 168 0.21 4.22 -13.41
CA SER A 168 0.31 3.35 -14.58
C SER A 168 1.34 2.26 -14.37
N TRP A 169 1.06 1.09 -14.92
CA TRP A 169 1.99 -0.04 -14.99
C TRP A 169 2.36 -0.31 -16.45
N HIS A 170 3.64 -0.59 -16.68
CA HIS A 170 4.25 -0.81 -17.98
C HIS A 170 4.95 -2.16 -17.99
N ARG A 171 4.67 -2.99 -19.00
CA ARG A 171 5.32 -4.30 -19.15
C ARG A 171 6.65 -4.15 -19.86
N ASN A 172 7.53 -5.11 -19.63
CA ASN A 172 8.84 -5.14 -20.28
C ASN A 172 8.81 -5.72 -21.71
N ASP A 173 7.79 -6.53 -22.03
CA ASP A 173 7.69 -7.24 -23.32
C ASP A 173 7.12 -6.39 -24.46
N ASP A 174 6.74 -5.14 -24.18
CA ASP A 174 6.23 -4.21 -25.18
C ASP A 174 7.40 -3.48 -25.86
N ASP A 175 7.50 -3.55 -27.20
CA ASP A 175 8.54 -2.88 -28.01
C ASP A 175 8.49 -1.34 -27.88
N GLU A 176 7.37 -0.81 -27.39
CA GLU A 176 7.10 0.60 -27.13
C GLU A 176 6.56 0.74 -25.68
N PRO A 177 6.69 1.92 -25.04
CA PRO A 177 6.18 2.14 -23.69
C PRO A 177 4.64 2.14 -23.67
N VAL A 178 4.05 0.94 -23.55
CA VAL A 178 2.60 0.72 -23.46
C VAL A 178 2.21 0.67 -21.98
N ARG A 179 1.22 1.51 -21.61
CA ARG A 179 0.57 1.46 -20.30
C ARG A 179 -0.46 0.33 -20.29
N SER A 180 -0.08 -0.84 -19.79
CA SER A 180 -0.94 -2.03 -19.75
C SER A 180 -2.06 -1.93 -18.71
N ASP A 181 -1.81 -1.20 -17.62
CA ASP A 181 -2.85 -0.79 -16.67
C ASP A 181 -2.64 0.67 -16.26
N GLN A 182 -3.75 1.39 -16.01
CA GLN A 182 -3.72 2.80 -15.65
C GLN A 182 -4.98 3.21 -14.90
N VAL A 183 -4.84 4.10 -13.92
CA VAL A 183 -5.97 4.62 -13.15
C VAL A 183 -5.66 5.99 -12.54
N TRP A 184 -6.67 6.85 -12.49
CA TRP A 184 -6.65 8.03 -11.64
C TRP A 184 -7.17 7.67 -10.25
N ILE A 185 -6.36 7.91 -9.23
CA ILE A 185 -6.68 7.69 -7.83
C ILE A 185 -7.00 9.05 -7.21
N THR A 186 -8.14 9.15 -6.53
CA THR A 186 -8.54 10.34 -5.78
C THR A 186 -8.08 10.23 -4.33
N SER A 187 -7.38 11.23 -3.79
CA SER A 187 -6.93 11.23 -2.40
C SER A 187 -8.10 11.19 -1.42
N LEU A 188 -7.98 10.39 -0.37
CA LEU A 188 -8.93 10.31 0.74
C LEU A 188 -9.01 11.60 1.56
N GLN A 189 -8.01 12.48 1.44
CA GLN A 189 -8.08 13.85 1.97
C GLN A 189 -9.21 14.68 1.32
N SER A 190 -9.63 14.32 0.11
CA SER A 190 -10.67 15.03 -0.65
C SER A 190 -12.03 14.32 -0.68
N SER A 191 -12.16 13.14 -0.06
CA SER A 191 -13.38 12.30 -0.15
C SER A 191 -14.26 12.30 1.11
N GLY A 192 -13.90 13.05 2.16
CA GLY A 192 -14.64 13.07 3.44
C GLY A 192 -14.28 11.93 4.40
N CYS A 193 -13.63 10.87 3.92
CA CYS A 193 -13.25 9.68 4.71
C CYS A 193 -12.43 9.99 5.97
N ILE A 194 -11.58 11.03 5.94
CA ILE A 194 -10.79 11.42 7.12
C ILE A 194 -11.67 11.98 8.23
N ALA A 195 -12.71 12.75 7.88
CA ALA A 195 -13.63 13.29 8.87
C ALA A 195 -14.45 12.15 9.50
N GLU A 196 -14.88 11.18 8.70
CA GLU A 196 -15.63 10.00 9.16
C GLU A 196 -14.83 9.14 10.14
N LYS A 197 -13.51 9.02 9.92
CA LYS A 197 -12.63 8.12 10.70
C LYS A 197 -11.85 8.79 11.82
N LYS A 198 -12.03 10.08 12.03
CA LYS A 198 -11.23 10.85 13.00
C LYS A 198 -11.31 10.30 14.43
N ASP A 199 -12.51 9.93 14.87
CA ASP A 199 -12.72 9.40 16.23
C ASP A 199 -12.19 7.97 16.39
N GLU A 200 -12.25 7.17 15.32
CA GLU A 200 -11.65 5.82 15.29
C GLU A 200 -10.14 5.91 15.41
N LEU A 201 -9.50 6.76 14.59
CA LEU A 201 -8.05 6.98 14.66
C LEU A 201 -7.63 7.45 16.05
N ARG A 202 -8.37 8.41 16.63
CA ARG A 202 -8.08 8.90 17.99
C ARG A 202 -8.12 7.79 19.04
N LYS A 203 -9.06 6.84 18.94
CA LYS A 203 -9.16 5.70 19.88
C LYS A 203 -8.01 4.72 19.74
N ILE A 204 -7.51 4.48 18.52
CA ILE A 204 -6.37 3.56 18.29
C ILE A 204 -5.05 4.19 18.76
N LEU A 205 -4.94 5.52 18.69
CA LEU A 205 -3.73 6.25 19.09
C LEU A 205 -3.60 6.50 20.60
N THR A 206 -4.68 6.38 21.37
CA THR A 206 -4.70 6.51 22.85
C THR A 206 -4.45 5.19 23.54
#